data_AF-A0A661I523-F1
#
_entry.id   AF-A0A661I523-F1
#
_cell.length_a   1.000
_cell.length_b   1.000
_cell.length_c   1.000
_cell.angle_alpha   90.00
_cell.angle_beta   90.00
_cell.angle_gamma   90.00
#
_symmetry.space_group_name_H-M   'P 1'
#
loop_
_entity.id
_entity.type
_entity.pdbx_description
1 polymer ?
#
loop_
_entity_poly.entity_id
_entity_poly.type
_entity_poly.pdbx_seq_one_letter_code
_entity_poly.pdbx_strand_id
1 'polypeptide(L)'
;QDALDELLNSVDLSTYGLERVKLNATIGLDDDETTLDPQNPNPRGVHGSDEEIDLLDVIVNSFNERWFQGWDATVEEQRIRFVNMAQKMREHPDLQSKVIDNPDTHTRDLAYVKIFDEVMNQQRRSELDLYRMISQDDAFKSAMQDTVKRILKI
;
A
#
# COMPACT_ATOMS: atom_id res chain seq x y z
N GLN A 1 -43.68 55.13 34.82
CA GLN A 1 -42.31 55.70 34.84
C GLN A 1 -41.41 54.89 35.76
N ASP A 2 -41.96 54.11 36.70
CA ASP A 2 -41.24 53.27 37.67
C ASP A 2 -40.39 52.12 37.11
N ALA A 3 -40.80 51.48 36.01
CA ALA A 3 -40.06 50.31 35.48
C ALA A 3 -38.65 50.66 34.96
N LEU A 4 -38.44 51.92 34.56
CA LEU A 4 -37.12 52.40 34.13
C LEU A 4 -36.21 52.71 35.33
N ASP A 5 -36.76 53.24 36.42
CA ASP A 5 -36.01 53.49 37.66
C ASP A 5 -35.64 52.19 38.39
N GLU A 6 -36.50 51.17 38.32
CA GLU A 6 -36.21 49.84 38.89
C GLU A 6 -35.03 49.16 38.17
N LEU A 7 -34.96 49.29 36.84
CA LEU A 7 -33.83 48.79 36.06
C LEU A 7 -32.54 49.57 36.37
N LEU A 8 -32.61 50.89 36.58
CA LEU A 8 -31.45 51.72 36.87
C LEU A 8 -30.80 51.39 38.23
N ASN A 9 -31.62 51.05 39.23
CA ASN A 9 -31.15 50.66 40.56
C ASN A 9 -30.69 49.20 40.65
N SER A 10 -31.07 48.35 39.68
CA SER A 10 -30.65 46.94 39.63
C SER A 10 -29.22 46.75 39.10
N VAL A 11 -28.62 47.80 38.54
CA VAL A 11 -27.30 47.77 37.91
C VAL A 11 -26.29 48.48 38.82
N ASP A 12 -25.44 47.70 39.49
CA ASP A 12 -24.33 48.23 40.29
C ASP A 12 -23.20 48.74 39.38
N LEU A 13 -23.22 50.04 39.09
CA LEU A 13 -22.20 50.73 38.28
C LEU A 13 -20.89 51.00 39.03
N SER A 14 -20.81 50.66 40.33
CA SER A 14 -19.62 50.92 41.16
C SER A 14 -18.38 50.14 40.70
N THR A 15 -18.58 49.03 39.98
CA THR A 15 -17.51 48.16 39.47
C THR A 15 -17.15 48.46 38.00
N TYR A 16 -17.91 49.33 37.33
CA TYR A 16 -17.65 49.77 35.94
C TYR A 16 -16.97 51.13 35.85
N GLY A 17 -16.55 51.70 36.99
CA GLY A 17 -15.53 52.73 37.01
C GLY A 17 -14.18 52.08 36.74
N LEU A 18 -13.72 52.08 35.49
CA LEU A 18 -12.33 51.77 35.18
C LEU A 18 -11.44 52.83 35.89
N GLU A 19 -10.93 52.49 37.08
CA GLU A 19 -9.87 53.26 37.72
C GLU A 19 -8.63 53.14 36.84
N ARG A 20 -8.30 54.22 36.12
CA ARG A 20 -7.04 54.32 35.37
C ARG A 20 -5.89 54.52 36.36
N VAL A 21 -5.40 53.43 36.95
CA VAL A 21 -4.24 53.48 37.88
C VAL A 21 -2.90 53.72 37.18
N LYS A 22 -2.81 53.53 35.85
CA LYS A 22 -1.60 53.85 35.08
C LYS A 22 -1.97 54.44 33.71
N LEU A 23 -2.00 55.77 33.64
CA LEU A 23 -2.09 56.53 32.40
C LEU A 23 -0.68 56.79 31.85
N ASN A 24 -0.43 56.52 30.57
CA ASN A 24 0.87 56.69 29.88
C ASN A 24 2.02 55.76 30.34
N ALA A 25 1.74 54.50 30.67
CA ALA A 25 2.81 53.50 30.78
C ALA A 25 3.22 53.04 29.38
N THR A 26 4.42 53.40 28.94
CA THR A 26 5.01 52.89 27.70
C THR A 26 5.40 51.43 27.93
N ILE A 27 4.66 50.50 27.33
CA ILE A 27 5.02 49.08 27.33
C ILE A 27 6.14 48.93 26.30
N GLY A 28 7.37 48.73 26.77
CA GLY A 28 8.49 48.36 25.90
C GLY A 28 8.28 46.94 25.40
N LEU A 29 8.23 46.76 24.08
CA LEU A 29 8.34 45.45 23.46
C LEU A 29 9.82 45.06 23.51
N ASP A 30 10.12 43.97 24.19
CA ASP A 30 11.44 43.35 24.19
C ASP A 30 11.61 42.59 22.88
N ASP A 31 12.73 42.80 22.17
CA ASP A 31 13.00 42.22 20.84
C ASP A 31 13.74 40.87 20.94
N ASP A 32 13.97 40.38 22.17
CA ASP A 32 14.58 39.09 22.43
C ASP A 32 13.61 37.94 22.12
N GLU A 33 14.10 36.93 21.39
CA GLU A 33 13.31 35.77 20.95
C GLU A 33 12.93 34.90 22.16
N THR A 34 11.68 35.02 22.62
CA THR A 34 11.16 34.17 23.69
C THR A 34 10.62 32.86 23.11
N THR A 35 11.25 31.73 23.46
CA THR A 35 10.67 30.41 23.22
C THR A 35 9.65 30.08 24.30
N LEU A 36 8.41 29.80 23.87
CA LEU A 36 7.36 29.22 24.70
C LEU A 36 7.39 27.70 24.52
N ASP A 37 7.63 26.96 25.59
CA ASP A 37 7.45 25.52 25.56
C ASP A 37 5.98 25.16 25.26
N PRO A 38 5.73 24.10 24.47
CA PRO A 38 4.37 23.68 24.16
C PRO A 38 3.63 23.34 25.45
N GLN A 39 2.45 23.95 25.64
CA GLN A 39 1.61 23.72 26.83
C GLN A 39 1.13 22.27 27.00
N ASN A 40 1.36 21.40 26.01
CA ASN A 40 1.19 19.96 26.14
C ASN A 40 2.38 19.24 25.45
N PRO A 41 3.21 18.49 26.20
CA PRO A 41 4.36 17.77 25.64
C PRO A 41 3.96 16.59 24.75
N ASN A 42 2.68 16.17 24.76
CA ASN A 42 2.17 15.17 23.84
C ASN A 42 1.46 15.84 22.66
N PRO A 43 2.14 16.12 21.54
CA PRO A 43 1.44 16.37 20.30
C PRO A 43 0.60 15.12 20.03
N ARG A 44 -0.68 15.27 19.70
CA ARG A 44 -1.49 14.15 19.22
C ARG A 44 -0.95 13.71 17.85
N GLY A 45 0.18 13.02 17.86
CA GLY A 45 0.65 12.16 16.80
C GLY A 45 0.03 10.79 16.99
N VAL A 46 -0.59 10.27 15.94
CA VAL A 46 -1.27 8.96 15.91
C VAL A 46 -0.23 7.83 15.82
N HIS A 47 0.82 7.88 16.63
CA HIS A 47 1.80 6.81 16.79
C HIS A 47 1.87 6.51 18.28
N GLY A 48 0.83 5.80 18.74
CA GLY A 48 0.86 5.08 20.01
C GLY A 48 1.66 3.80 19.81
N SER A 49 2.53 3.55 20.78
CA SER A 49 3.23 2.31 21.03
C SER A 49 2.29 1.10 21.05
N ASP A 50 2.22 0.41 19.92
CA ASP A 50 2.10 -1.04 19.82
C ASP A 50 3.05 -1.42 18.69
N GLU A 51 3.55 -2.66 18.66
CA GLU A 51 4.52 -3.16 17.68
C GLU A 51 4.39 -2.44 16.35
N GLU A 52 5.51 -1.91 15.84
CA GLU A 52 5.62 -1.37 14.49
C GLU A 52 5.41 -2.54 13.52
N ILE A 53 4.20 -3.08 13.48
CA ILE A 53 3.76 -4.00 12.46
C ILE A 53 3.79 -3.12 11.23
N ASP A 54 4.85 -3.28 10.43
CA ASP A 54 5.04 -2.50 9.23
C ASP A 54 3.73 -2.61 8.44
N LEU A 55 3.06 -1.47 8.27
CA LEU A 55 1.77 -1.43 7.58
C LEU A 55 1.93 -2.03 6.17
N LEU A 56 3.14 -1.96 5.60
CA LEU A 56 3.50 -2.64 4.37
C LEU A 56 3.49 -4.16 4.52
N ASP A 57 4.03 -4.72 5.61
CA ASP A 57 3.98 -6.17 5.88
C ASP A 57 2.55 -6.67 6.07
N VAL A 58 1.67 -5.89 6.73
CA VAL A 58 0.24 -6.24 6.84
C VAL A 58 -0.44 -6.21 5.46
N ILE A 59 -0.15 -5.20 4.64
CA ILE A 59 -0.70 -5.09 3.28
C ILE A 59 -0.19 -6.23 2.40
N VAL A 60 1.10 -6.55 2.47
CA VAL A 60 1.72 -7.65 1.72
C VAL A 60 1.16 -8.99 2.17
N ASN A 61 1.04 -9.23 3.48
CA ASN A 61 0.48 -10.47 4.01
C ASN A 61 -1.01 -10.61 3.67
N SER A 62 -1.81 -9.56 3.83
CA SER A 62 -3.24 -9.60 3.46
C SER A 62 -3.48 -9.73 1.95
N PHE A 63 -2.58 -9.18 1.12
CA PHE A 63 -2.60 -9.40 -0.33
C PHE A 63 -2.24 -10.85 -0.68
N ASN A 64 -1.19 -11.39 -0.07
CA ASN A 64 -0.79 -12.79 -0.21
C ASN A 64 -1.92 -13.73 0.22
N GLU A 65 -2.57 -13.45 1.35
CA GLU A 65 -3.71 -14.22 1.82
C GLU A 65 -4.91 -14.13 0.86
N ARG A 66 -5.29 -12.92 0.44
CA ARG A 66 -6.50 -12.74 -0.37
C ARG A 66 -6.39 -13.29 -1.79
N TRP A 67 -5.20 -13.24 -2.39
CA TRP A 67 -5.02 -13.59 -3.80
C TRP A 67 -4.23 -14.89 -4.01
N PHE A 68 -3.57 -15.43 -2.98
CA PHE A 68 -2.67 -16.59 -3.09
C PHE A 68 -3.00 -17.77 -2.18
N GLN A 69 -4.10 -17.72 -1.40
CA GLN A 69 -4.62 -18.86 -0.63
C GLN A 69 -4.98 -20.12 -1.44
N GLY A 70 -4.87 -20.08 -2.78
CA GLY A 70 -5.14 -21.22 -3.67
C GLY A 70 -3.94 -21.75 -4.44
N TRP A 71 -2.73 -21.20 -4.26
CA TRP A 71 -1.51 -21.75 -4.88
C TRP A 71 -0.82 -22.67 -3.87
N ASP A 72 -0.86 -23.99 -4.13
CA ASP A 72 -0.11 -25.03 -3.40
C ASP A 72 1.40 -24.96 -3.74
N ALA A 73 1.99 -23.77 -3.55
CA ALA A 73 3.37 -23.47 -3.90
C ALA A 73 3.96 -22.53 -2.86
N THR A 74 5.22 -22.75 -2.50
CA THR A 74 5.97 -21.89 -1.58
C THR A 74 6.14 -20.47 -2.14
N VAL A 75 6.34 -19.46 -1.28
CA VAL A 75 6.55 -18.06 -1.70
C VAL A 75 7.72 -17.94 -2.70
N GLU A 76 8.74 -18.78 -2.58
CA GLU A 76 9.87 -18.82 -3.52
C GLU A 76 9.46 -19.37 -4.89
N GLU A 77 8.72 -20.47 -4.94
CA GLU A 77 8.19 -21.03 -6.20
C GLU A 77 7.23 -20.05 -6.90
N GLN A 78 6.42 -19.33 -6.13
CA GLN A 78 5.56 -18.27 -6.64
C GLN A 78 6.38 -17.18 -7.34
N ARG A 79 7.44 -16.68 -6.69
CA ARG A 79 8.36 -15.69 -7.28
C ARG A 79 8.97 -16.22 -8.57
N ILE A 80 9.44 -17.46 -8.58
CA ILE A 80 10.03 -18.09 -9.77
C ILE A 80 8.99 -18.17 -10.90
N ARG A 81 7.74 -18.54 -10.62
CA ARG A 81 6.66 -18.57 -11.62
C ARG A 81 6.38 -17.19 -12.20
N PHE A 82 6.32 -16.14 -11.39
CA PHE A 82 6.13 -14.77 -11.88
C PHE A 82 7.30 -14.29 -12.74
N VAL A 83 8.53 -14.57 -12.32
CA VAL A 83 9.73 -14.22 -13.10
C VAL A 83 9.72 -14.95 -14.44
N ASN A 84 9.37 -16.23 -14.46
CA ASN A 84 9.24 -17.02 -15.69
C ASN A 84 8.14 -16.45 -16.60
N MET A 85 6.99 -16.09 -16.04
CA MET A 85 5.90 -15.45 -16.77
C MET A 85 6.32 -14.12 -17.39
N ALA A 86 6.96 -13.24 -16.60
CA ALA A 86 7.45 -11.96 -17.07
C ALA A 86 8.50 -12.12 -18.18
N GLN A 87 9.37 -13.13 -18.08
CA GLN A 87 10.31 -13.46 -19.14
C GLN A 87 9.60 -13.87 -20.43
N LYS A 88 8.61 -14.77 -20.35
CA LYS A 88 7.82 -15.20 -21.51
C LYS A 88 7.03 -14.07 -22.15
N MET A 89 6.51 -13.15 -21.35
CA MET A 89 5.87 -11.94 -21.88
C MET A 89 6.87 -11.06 -22.63
N ARG A 90 8.10 -10.89 -22.13
CA ARG A 90 9.15 -10.14 -22.84
C ARG A 90 9.59 -10.79 -24.14
N GLU A 91 9.63 -12.13 -24.18
CA GLU A 91 9.93 -12.90 -25.38
C GLU A 91 8.80 -12.84 -26.42
N HIS A 92 7.61 -12.37 -26.05
CA HIS A 92 6.48 -12.28 -26.97
C HIS A 92 6.71 -11.21 -28.05
N PRO A 93 6.63 -11.55 -29.35
CA PRO A 93 7.00 -10.65 -30.45
C PRO A 93 6.12 -9.40 -30.54
N ASP A 94 4.86 -9.49 -30.10
CA ASP A 94 3.92 -8.38 -30.14
C ASP A 94 4.06 -7.40 -28.94
N LEU A 95 4.85 -7.74 -27.92
CA LEU A 95 4.95 -6.87 -26.73
C LEU A 95 5.53 -5.50 -27.09
N GLN A 96 6.63 -5.49 -27.85
CA GLN A 96 7.30 -4.24 -28.21
C GLN A 96 6.41 -3.35 -29.07
N SER A 97 5.85 -3.90 -30.15
CA SER A 97 5.07 -3.12 -31.12
C SER A 97 3.68 -2.69 -30.60
N LYS A 98 2.98 -3.56 -29.86
CA LYS A 98 1.58 -3.29 -29.46
C LYS A 98 1.46 -2.65 -28.08
N VAL A 99 2.46 -2.85 -27.21
CA VAL A 99 2.41 -2.36 -25.83
C VAL A 99 3.42 -1.24 -25.59
N ILE A 100 4.70 -1.42 -25.95
CA ILE A 100 5.76 -0.45 -25.61
C ILE A 100 5.73 0.77 -26.54
N ASP A 101 5.66 0.55 -27.84
CA ASP A 101 5.75 1.61 -28.85
C ASP A 101 4.38 2.29 -29.12
N ASN A 102 3.31 1.81 -28.48
CA ASN A 102 1.97 2.32 -28.70
C ASN A 102 1.67 3.52 -27.78
N PRO A 103 1.41 4.72 -28.35
CA PRO A 103 1.08 5.91 -27.56
C PRO A 103 -0.34 5.88 -26.98
N ASP A 104 -1.23 5.03 -27.50
CA ASP A 104 -2.62 4.93 -27.05
C ASP A 104 -2.74 4.03 -25.81
N THR A 105 -3.09 4.64 -24.68
CA THR A 105 -3.19 3.95 -23.37
C THR A 105 -4.21 2.82 -23.36
N HIS A 106 -5.34 2.97 -24.05
CA HIS A 106 -6.42 1.97 -24.03
C HIS A 106 -6.07 0.75 -24.88
N THR A 107 -5.55 0.98 -26.08
CA THR A 107 -5.11 -0.07 -27.00
C THR A 107 -3.93 -0.84 -26.42
N ARG A 108 -3.02 -0.15 -25.72
CA ARG A 108 -1.92 -0.78 -24.98
C ARG A 108 -2.43 -1.72 -23.90
N ASP A 109 -3.41 -1.31 -23.11
CA ASP A 109 -4.00 -2.14 -22.04
C ASP A 109 -4.68 -3.39 -22.61
N LEU A 110 -5.50 -3.22 -23.65
CA LEU A 110 -6.14 -4.35 -24.34
C LEU A 110 -5.11 -5.32 -24.95
N ALA A 111 -4.05 -4.79 -25.57
CA ALA A 111 -2.98 -5.61 -26.12
C ALA A 111 -2.22 -6.36 -25.03
N TYR A 112 -1.96 -5.72 -23.89
CA TYR A 112 -1.32 -6.35 -22.74
C TYR A 112 -2.16 -7.53 -22.21
N VAL A 113 -3.46 -7.33 -21.98
CA VAL A 113 -4.37 -8.39 -21.52
C VAL A 113 -4.37 -9.56 -22.50
N LYS A 114 -4.46 -9.27 -23.81
CA LYS A 114 -4.45 -10.31 -24.83
C LYS A 114 -3.14 -11.11 -24.86
N ILE A 115 -2.00 -10.44 -24.77
CA ILE A 115 -0.69 -11.10 -24.74
C ILE A 115 -0.55 -11.94 -23.47
N PHE A 116 -1.00 -11.42 -22.32
CA PHE A 116 -1.00 -12.16 -21.07
C PHE A 116 -1.82 -13.46 -21.17
N ASP A 117 -3.04 -13.39 -21.71
CA ASP A 117 -3.92 -14.56 -21.90
C ASP A 117 -3.31 -15.60 -22.85
N GLU A 118 -2.58 -15.15 -23.88
CA GLU A 118 -1.89 -16.03 -24.83
C GLU A 118 -0.74 -16.79 -24.15
N VAL A 119 0.11 -16.09 -23.41
CA VAL A 119 1.22 -16.70 -22.65
C VAL A 119 0.70 -17.68 -21.60
N MET A 120 -0.37 -17.33 -20.89
CA MET A 120 -1.03 -18.23 -19.93
C MET A 120 -1.56 -19.50 -20.60
N ASN A 121 -2.19 -19.37 -21.77
CA ASN A 121 -2.66 -20.53 -22.52
C ASN A 121 -1.52 -21.40 -23.05
N GLN A 122 -0.42 -20.81 -23.49
CA GLN A 122 0.76 -21.54 -23.93
C GLN A 122 1.40 -22.32 -22.77
N GLN A 123 1.51 -21.72 -21.59
CA GLN A 123 1.99 -22.39 -20.39
C GLN A 123 1.12 -23.60 -20.04
N ARG A 124 -0.20 -23.41 -19.97
CA ARG A 124 -1.16 -24.48 -19.68
C ARG A 124 -1.06 -25.63 -20.70
N ARG A 125 -0.94 -25.31 -22.00
CA ARG A 125 -0.77 -26.32 -23.04
C ARG A 125 0.52 -27.12 -22.85
N SER A 126 1.60 -26.45 -22.51
CA SER A 126 2.91 -27.09 -22.26
C SER A 126 2.85 -28.04 -21.07
N GLU A 127 2.19 -27.63 -19.98
CA GLU A 127 1.99 -28.48 -18.80
C GLU A 127 1.12 -29.70 -19.11
N LEU A 128 0.00 -29.51 -19.82
CA LEU A 128 -0.85 -30.62 -20.26
C LEU A 128 -0.13 -31.57 -21.21
N ASP A 129 0.72 -31.05 -22.10
CA ASP A 129 1.54 -31.86 -23.01
C ASP A 129 2.55 -32.72 -22.26
N LEU A 130 3.20 -32.15 -21.22
CA LEU A 130 4.09 -32.91 -20.34
C LEU A 130 3.34 -34.08 -19.66
N TYR A 131 2.17 -33.83 -19.08
CA TYR A 131 1.36 -34.90 -18.46
C TYR A 131 0.91 -35.94 -19.48
N ARG A 132 0.55 -35.49 -20.68
CA ARG A 132 0.22 -36.39 -21.78
C ARG A 132 1.42 -37.27 -22.14
N MET A 133 2.62 -36.70 -22.29
CA MET A 133 3.86 -37.43 -22.60
C MET A 133 4.17 -38.49 -21.53
N ILE A 134 4.01 -38.14 -20.24
CA ILE A 134 4.17 -39.09 -19.13
C ILE A 134 3.15 -40.24 -19.20
N SER A 135 1.92 -39.99 -19.65
CA SER A 135 0.89 -41.02 -19.75
C SER A 135 0.97 -41.88 -21.01
N GLN A 136 1.52 -41.34 -22.11
CA GLN A 136 1.57 -42.02 -23.42
C GLN A 136 2.89 -42.75 -23.67
N ASP A 137 4.00 -42.30 -23.09
CA ASP A 137 5.33 -42.87 -23.29
C ASP A 137 5.89 -43.43 -21.98
N ASP A 138 5.85 -44.76 -21.86
CA ASP A 138 6.38 -45.48 -20.69
C ASP A 138 7.90 -45.33 -20.55
N ALA A 139 8.65 -45.21 -21.65
CA ALA A 139 10.10 -45.04 -21.59
C ALA A 139 10.46 -43.65 -21.04
N PHE A 140 9.75 -42.62 -21.49
CA PHE A 140 9.89 -41.27 -20.95
C PHE A 140 9.54 -41.22 -19.46
N LYS A 141 8.43 -41.85 -19.07
CA LYS A 141 8.01 -41.96 -17.66
C LYS A 141 9.08 -42.65 -16.80
N SER A 142 9.62 -43.78 -17.24
CA SER A 142 10.69 -44.49 -16.52
C SER A 142 11.95 -43.63 -16.38
N ALA A 143 12.39 -42.97 -17.45
CA ALA A 143 13.55 -42.07 -17.40
C ALA A 143 13.32 -40.90 -16.41
N MET A 144 12.14 -40.30 -16.42
CA MET A 144 11.77 -39.25 -15.47
C MET A 144 11.77 -39.77 -14.01
N GLN A 145 11.25 -40.96 -13.76
CA GLN A 145 11.32 -41.58 -12.43
C GLN A 145 12.75 -41.84 -11.97
N ASP A 146 13.61 -42.34 -12.86
CA ASP A 146 15.01 -42.63 -12.53
C ASP A 146 15.82 -41.37 -12.23
N THR A 147 15.56 -40.28 -12.97
CA THR A 147 16.16 -38.97 -12.67
C THR A 147 15.73 -38.42 -11.30
N VAL A 148 14.43 -38.51 -10.98
CA VAL A 148 13.91 -38.10 -9.67
C VAL A 148 14.51 -38.96 -8.54
N LYS A 149 14.58 -40.29 -8.71
CA LYS A 149 15.25 -41.19 -7.75
C LYS A 149 16.69 -40.78 -7.49
N ARG A 150 17.45 -40.51 -8.55
CA ARG A 150 18.85 -40.06 -8.46
C ARG A 150 19.00 -38.74 -7.70
N ILE A 151 18.08 -37.79 -7.88
CA ILE A 151 18.06 -36.52 -7.14
C ILE A 151 17.79 -36.77 -5.66
N LEU A 152 16.81 -37.62 -5.37
CA LEU A 152 16.46 -38.01 -3.99
C LEU A 152 17.52 -38.91 -3.34
N LYS A 153 18.50 -39.40 -4.11
CA LYS A 153 19.51 -40.39 -3.71
C LYS A 153 18.90 -41.68 -3.16
N ILE A 154 17.77 -42.09 -3.77
CA ILE A 154 17.08 -43.36 -3.50
C ILE A 154 17.35 -44.33 -4.65
#